data_AF-A0A7X2YZ55-F1
#
_entry.id   AF-A0A7X2YZ55-F1
#
_cell.length_a   1.000
_cell.length_b   1.000
_cell.length_c   1.000
_cell.angle_alpha   90.00
_cell.angle_beta   90.00
_cell.angle_gamma   90.00
#
_symmetry.space_group_name_H-M   'P 1'
#
loop_
_entity.id
_entity.type
_entity.pdbx_description
1 polymer ?
#
loop_
_entity_poly.entity_id
_entity_poly.type
_entity_poly.pdbx_seq_one_letter_code
_entity_poly.pdbx_strand_id
1 'polypeptide(L)' 'MTTKLYQLKTFSCPSCIAKIEKMLMKTKGIRSAEVLFNSSRVRVSFEEKEVGSQEIKNLIEKLGYQVIGEK' A
#
# COMPACT_ATOMS: atom_id res chain seq x y z
N MET A 1 -4.04 14.21 7.41
CA MET A 1 -3.13 13.53 6.48
C MET A 1 -2.27 12.64 7.32
N THR A 2 -2.31 11.35 7.04
CA THR A 2 -1.74 10.31 7.89
C THR A 2 -0.92 9.38 7.01
N THR A 3 0.27 9.03 7.50
CA THR A 3 1.18 8.13 6.79
C THR A 3 1.26 6.83 7.57
N LYS A 4 1.00 5.71 6.89
CA LYS A 4 1.14 4.37 7.46
C LYS A 4 2.08 3.51 6.64
N LEU A 5 2.65 2.52 7.31
CA LEU A 5 3.51 1.50 6.74
C LEU A 5 2.80 0.14 6.78
N TYR A 6 2.58 -0.45 5.62
CA TYR A 6 2.00 -1.78 5.48
C TYR A 6 3.11 -2.79 5.20
N GLN A 7 3.23 -3.83 6.00
CA GLN A 7 4.14 -4.94 5.78
C GLN A 7 3.46 -5.98 4.90
N LEU A 8 4.10 -6.34 3.79
CA LEU A 8 3.62 -7.39 2.90
C LEU A 8 4.29 -8.72 3.21
N LYS A 9 3.56 -9.82 3.00
CA LYS A 9 4.15 -11.16 2.92
C LYS A 9 4.97 -11.23 1.63
N THR A 10 6.25 -11.51 1.76
CA THR A 10 7.31 -11.59 0.73
C THR A 10 6.83 -11.59 -0.74
N PHE A 11 7.29 -10.61 -1.53
CA PHE A 11 7.15 -10.56 -2.98
C PHE A 11 8.50 -10.70 -3.65
N SER A 12 8.61 -11.60 -4.64
CA SER A 12 9.89 -11.92 -5.30
C SER A 12 10.03 -11.31 -6.70
N CYS A 13 9.12 -10.43 -7.15
CA CYS A 13 9.16 -9.94 -8.53
C CYS A 13 9.11 -8.40 -8.63
N PRO A 14 10.13 -7.73 -9.19
CA PRO A 14 10.15 -6.26 -9.30
C PRO A 14 9.04 -5.67 -10.18
N SER A 15 8.49 -6.44 -11.13
CA SER A 15 7.38 -6.01 -11.99
C SER A 15 6.06 -5.80 -11.24
N CYS A 16 5.93 -6.37 -10.05
CA CYS A 16 4.75 -6.31 -9.19
C CYS A 16 4.63 -4.98 -8.44
N ILE A 17 5.76 -4.33 -8.16
CA ILE A 17 5.85 -3.13 -7.32
C ILE A 17 5.09 -1.95 -7.94
N ALA A 18 5.39 -1.65 -9.22
CA ALA A 18 4.81 -0.52 -9.92
C ALA A 18 3.28 -0.61 -10.06
N LYS A 19 2.71 -1.82 -10.01
CA LYS A 19 1.25 -2.03 -10.02
C LYS A 19 0.61 -1.57 -8.72
N ILE A 20 1.24 -1.86 -7.57
CA ILE A 20 0.72 -1.48 -6.25
C ILE A 20 0.68 0.05 -6.14
N GLU A 21 1.80 0.72 -6.45
CA GLU A 21 1.90 2.18 -6.37
C GLU A 21 0.88 2.87 -7.28
N LYS A 22 0.77 2.43 -8.54
CA LYS A 22 -0.21 2.99 -9.48
C LYS A 22 -1.66 2.80 -9.02
N MET A 23 -1.99 1.66 -8.42
CA MET A 23 -3.34 1.39 -7.95
C MET A 23 -3.67 2.21 -6.70
N LEU A 24 -2.75 2.31 -5.75
CA LEU A 24 -2.90 3.16 -4.57
C LEU A 24 -3.01 4.63 -4.96
N MET A 25 -2.15 5.14 -5.84
CA MET A 25 -2.22 6.52 -6.33
C MET A 25 -3.51 6.85 -7.10
N LYS A 26 -4.22 5.85 -7.63
CA LYS A 26 -5.54 6.03 -8.25
C LYS A 26 -6.69 6.08 -7.23
N THR A 27 -6.43 5.69 -6.00
CA THR A 27 -7.45 5.69 -4.94
C THR A 27 -7.63 7.10 -4.42
N LYS A 28 -8.88 7.57 -4.39
CA LYS A 28 -9.21 8.89 -3.88
C LYS A 28 -8.80 9.00 -2.41
N GLY A 29 -8.23 10.14 -2.02
CA GLY A 29 -7.69 10.34 -0.67
C GLY A 29 -6.26 9.82 -0.46
N ILE A 30 -5.66 9.09 -1.41
CA ILE A 30 -4.24 8.74 -1.33
C ILE A 30 -3.41 9.87 -1.94
N ARG A 31 -2.50 10.42 -1.14
CA ARG A 31 -1.60 11.51 -1.53
C ARG A 31 -0.27 11.02 -2.08
N SER A 32 0.24 9.93 -1.53
CA SER A 32 1.51 9.33 -1.95
C SER A 32 1.53 7.86 -1.57
N ALA A 33 2.12 7.02 -2.41
CA ALA A 33 2.38 5.62 -2.13
C ALA A 33 3.79 5.27 -2.61
N GLU A 34 4.59 4.68 -1.74
CA GLU A 34 5.98 4.31 -1.99
C GLU A 34 6.23 2.89 -1.49
N VAL A 35 6.73 2.02 -2.36
CA VAL A 35 7.01 0.63 -2.01
C VAL A 35 8.48 0.43 -1.65
N LEU A 36 8.74 0.13 -0.39
CA LEU A 36 10.05 -0.18 0.18
C LEU A 36 10.36 -1.67 0.00
N PHE A 37 10.76 -2.06 -1.22
CA PHE A 37 11.05 -3.46 -1.58
C PHE A 37 12.10 -4.11 -0.66
N ASN A 38 13.18 -3.38 -0.33
CA ASN A 38 14.25 -3.84 0.55
C ASN A 38 13.74 -4.27 1.95
N SER A 39 12.60 -3.73 2.40
CA SER A 39 12.00 -4.07 3.69
C SER A 39 10.66 -4.80 3.56
N SER A 40 10.23 -5.13 2.34
CA SER A 40 8.88 -5.67 2.04
C SER A 40 7.75 -4.83 2.65
N ARG A 41 7.90 -3.50 2.64
CA ARG A 41 6.94 -2.55 3.21
C ARG A 41 6.39 -1.61 2.14
N VAL A 42 5.20 -1.06 2.38
CA VAL A 42 4.59 -0.01 1.56
C VAL A 42 4.25 1.16 2.46
N ARG A 43 4.83 2.32 2.18
CA ARG A 43 4.49 3.58 2.84
C ARG A 43 3.38 4.24 2.05
N VAL A 44 2.26 4.54 2.71
CA VAL A 44 1.11 5.21 2.08
C VAL A 44 0.74 6.41 2.92
N SER A 45 0.69 7.57 2.28
CA SER A 45 0.19 8.82 2.85
C SER A 45 -1.19 9.09 2.30
N PHE A 46 -2.18 9.22 3.17
CA PHE A 46 -3.58 9.36 2.80
C PHE A 46 -4.37 10.26 3.74
N GLU A 47 -5.51 10.76 3.28
CA GLU A 47 -6.49 11.46 4.09
C GLU A 47 -7.44 10.46 4.75
N GLU A 48 -7.35 10.28 6.07
CA GLU A 48 -8.25 9.41 6.85
C GLU A 48 -9.74 9.77 6.73
N LYS A 49 -10.06 11.00 6.29
CA LYS A 49 -11.43 11.43 6.01
C LYS A 49 -11.98 10.88 4.70
N GLU A 50 -11.12 10.50 3.76
CA GLU A 50 -11.51 10.00 2.44
C GLU A 50 -11.27 8.50 2.27
N VAL A 51 -10.20 7.97 2.86
CA VAL A 51 -9.84 6.54 2.77
C VAL A 51 -9.30 6.02 4.09
N GLY A 52 -9.76 4.84 4.49
CA GLY A 52 -9.34 4.18 5.72
C GLY A 52 -8.17 3.21 5.51
N SER A 53 -7.45 2.92 6.59
CA SER A 53 -6.36 1.93 6.59
C SER A 53 -6.80 0.55 6.08
N GLN A 54 -7.99 0.11 6.52
CA GLN A 54 -8.58 -1.16 6.13
C GLN A 54 -8.86 -1.24 4.62
N GLU A 55 -9.24 -0.12 4.02
CA GLU A 55 -9.54 -0.04 2.60
C GLU A 55 -8.27 -0.12 1.76
N ILE A 56 -7.21 0.57 2.19
CA ILE A 56 -5.86 0.45 1.61
C ILE A 56 -5.38 -1.00 1.69
N LYS A 57 -5.56 -1.66 2.84
CA LYS A 57 -5.23 -3.08 3.01
C LYS A 57 -5.98 -3.96 2.02
N ASN A 58 -7.29 -3.80 1.90
CA ASN A 58 -8.12 -4.56 0.97
C ASN A 58 -7.72 -4.34 -0.49
N LEU A 59 -7.35 -3.11 -0.86
CA LEU A 59 -6.88 -2.79 -2.21
C LEU A 59 -5.58 -3.53 -2.54
N ILE A 60 -4.64 -3.57 -1.60
CA ILE A 60 -3.38 -4.31 -1.73
C ILE A 60 -3.67 -5.83 -1.83
N GLU A 61 -4.56 -6.36 -0.99
CA GLU A 61 -4.95 -7.78 -1.02
C GLU A 61 -5.69 -8.17 -2.32
N LYS A 62 -6.51 -7.27 -2.89
CA LYS A 62 -7.16 -7.47 -4.20
C LYS A 62 -6.17 -7.66 -5.35
N LEU A 63 -4.96 -7.10 -5.23
CA LEU A 63 -3.90 -7.31 -6.20
C LEU A 63 -3.18 -8.66 -6.03
N GLY A 64 -3.52 -9.42 -4.97
CA GLY A 64 -2.86 -10.67 -4.59
C GLY A 64 -1.78 -10.50 -3.52
N TYR A 65 -1.71 -9.34 -2.86
CA TYR A 65 -0.65 -9.01 -1.91
C TYR A 65 -1.16 -9.09 -0.47
N GLN A 66 -0.73 -10.11 0.26
CA GLN A 66 -1.17 -10.30 1.64
C GLN A 66 -0.46 -9.32 2.58
N VAL A 67 -1.23 -8.49 3.28
CA VAL A 67 -0.70 -7.53 4.26
C VAL A 67 -0.65 -8.20 5.63
N ILE A 68 0.56 -8.45 6.14
CA ILE A 68 0.81 -9.15 7.41
C ILE A 68 0.89 -8.21 8.61
N GLY A 69 0.96 -6.90 8.38
CA GLY A 69 0.95 -5.91 9.45
C GLY A 69 0.81 -4.49 8.92
N GLU A 70 0.40 -3.58 9.80
CA GLU A 70 0.39 -2.14 9.57
C GLU A 70 1.01 -1.43 10.78
N LYS A 71 1.74 -0.34 10.53
CA LYS A 71 2.40 0.48 11.55
C LYS A 71 2.25 1.96 11.24
#